data_AF-A0A1Z5HVV3-F1
#
_entry.id   AF-A0A1Z5HVV3-F1
#
_cell.length_a   1.000
_cell.length_b   1.000
_cell.length_c   1.000
_cell.angle_alpha   90.00
_cell.angle_beta   90.00
_cell.angle_gamma   90.00
#
_symmetry.space_group_name_H-M   'P 1'
#
loop_
_entity.id
_entity.type
_entity.pdbx_description
1 polymer ?
#
loop_
_entity_poly.entity_id
_entity_poly.type
_entity_poly.pdbx_seq_one_letter_code
_entity_poly.pdbx_strand_id
1 'polypeptide(L)' 'ADLDRQVAKLLEFANSQGVAVAKTVTEIGSGLNGRRRKLMRLLSDPEVTTIIVEHRDRLA' A
#
# COMPACT_ATOMS: atom_id res chain seq x y z
N ALA A 1 6.58 12.79 -7.21
CA ALA A 1 6.56 12.93 -8.68
C ALA A 1 6.02 11.70 -9.42
N ASP A 2 6.42 10.47 -9.07
CA ASP A 2 5.76 9.24 -9.57
C ASP A 2 4.89 8.56 -8.49
N LEU A 3 5.41 8.52 -7.26
CA LEU A 3 4.74 7.91 -6.10
C LEU A 3 3.39 8.56 -5.77
N ASP A 4 3.27 9.89 -5.92
CA ASP A 4 2.01 10.61 -5.69
C ASP A 4 0.94 10.24 -6.73
N ARG A 5 1.35 9.94 -7.97
CA ARG A 5 0.44 9.48 -9.02
C ARG A 5 -0.03 8.04 -8.75
N GLN A 6 0.87 7.18 -8.26
CA GLN A 6 0.50 5.83 -7.83
C GLN A 6 -0.50 5.87 -6.66
N VAL A 7 -0.27 6.75 -5.68
CA VAL A 7 -1.22 6.96 -4.57
C VAL A 7 -2.57 7.45 -5.09
N ALA A 8 -2.60 8.45 -5.98
CA ALA A 8 -3.85 8.97 -6.54
C ALA A 8 -4.67 7.88 -7.24
N LYS A 9 -4.02 7.05 -8.07
CA LYS A 9 -4.67 5.92 -8.75
C LYS A 9 -5.25 4.89 -7.78
N LEU A 10 -4.53 4.56 -6.71
CA LEU A 10 -5.01 3.64 -5.69
C LEU A 10 -6.19 4.21 -4.90
N LEU A 11 -6.20 5.51 -4.64
CA LEU A 11 -7.33 6.19 -3.99
C LEU A 11 -8.57 6.20 -4.90
N GLU A 12 -8.41 6.52 -6.19
CA GLU A 12 -9.50 6.44 -7.17
C GLU A 12 -10.07 5.03 -7.26
N PHE A 13 -9.20 4.01 -7.32
CA PHE A 13 -9.62 2.62 -7.31
C PHE A 13 -10.39 2.27 -6.03
N ALA A 14 -9.84 2.58 -4.85
CA ALA A 14 -10.51 2.29 -3.57
C ALA A 14 -11.89 2.95 -3.48
N ASN A 15 -11.99 4.22 -3.89
CA ASN A 15 -13.25 4.95 -3.94
C ASN A 15 -14.25 4.29 -4.90
N SER A 16 -13.81 3.83 -6.08
CA SER A 16 -14.67 3.10 -7.02
C SER A 16 -15.21 1.77 -6.47
N GLN A 17 -14.49 1.16 -5.53
CA GLN A 17 -14.90 -0.06 -4.83
C GLN A 17 -15.73 0.23 -3.56
N GLY A 18 -15.99 1.50 -3.25
CA GLY A 18 -16.71 1.89 -2.02
C GLY A 18 -15.90 1.69 -0.74
N VAL A 19 -14.56 1.56 -0.85
CA VAL A 19 -13.67 1.33 0.28
C VAL A 19 -13.09 2.67 0.76
N ALA A 20 -13.43 3.06 1.99
CA ALA A 20 -12.85 4.24 2.63
C ALA A 20 -11.39 3.96 3.05
N VAL A 21 -10.45 4.76 2.54
CA VAL A 21 -9.03 4.61 2.85
C VAL A 21 -8.68 5.38 4.12
N ALA A 22 -8.41 4.66 5.22
CA ALA A 22 -8.02 5.26 6.50
C ALA A 22 -6.57 5.77 6.50
N LYS A 23 -5.68 5.16 5.70
CA LYS A 23 -4.26 5.45 5.72
C LYS A 23 -3.60 5.11 4.39
N THR A 24 -2.78 6.03 3.88
CA THR A 24 -1.88 5.79 2.75
C THR A 24 -0.45 5.59 3.27
N VAL A 25 0.23 4.55 2.78
CA VAL A 25 1.61 4.23 3.17
C VAL A 25 2.43 4.04 1.91
N THR A 26 3.51 4.80 1.79
CA THR A 26 4.46 4.69 0.69
C THR A 26 5.83 4.28 1.21
N GLU A 27 6.49 3.37 0.52
CA GLU A 27 7.80 2.85 0.88
C GLU A 27 8.65 2.69 -0.38
N ILE A 28 9.90 3.15 -0.33
CA ILE A 28 10.88 2.94 -1.39
C ILE A 28 11.84 1.86 -0.88
N GLY A 29 11.81 0.68 -1.50
CA GLY A 29 12.65 -0.45 -1.13
C GLY A 29 12.58 -1.56 -2.18
N SER A 30 13.67 -2.32 -2.33
CA SER A 30 13.68 -3.50 -3.19
C SER A 30 12.72 -4.55 -2.65
N GLY A 31 11.97 -5.22 -3.53
CA GLY A 31 11.11 -6.31 -3.11
C GLY A 31 11.84 -7.54 -2.60
N LEU A 32 13.08 -7.73 -3.05
CA LEU A 32 13.90 -8.87 -2.68
C LEU A 32 14.80 -8.59 -1.46
N ASN A 33 15.30 -7.36 -1.32
CA ASN A 33 16.39 -7.03 -0.37
C ASN A 33 16.18 -5.73 0.42
N GLY A 34 15.00 -5.09 0.31
CA GLY A 34 14.68 -3.91 1.09
C GLY A 34 14.16 -4.29 2.47
N ARG A 35 14.68 -3.66 3.53
CA ARG A 35 14.03 -3.69 4.85
C ARG A 35 12.67 -2.97 4.74
N ARG A 36 11.62 -3.69 4.34
CA ARG A 36 10.24 -3.21 4.18
C ARG A 36 9.56 -2.96 5.53
N ARG A 37 10.11 -2.04 6.32
CA ARG A 37 9.68 -1.78 7.70
C ARG A 37 8.23 -1.28 7.75
N LYS A 38 7.80 -0.49 6.77
CA LYS A 38 6.44 0.03 6.75
C LYS A 38 5.44 -1.06 6.39
N LEU A 39 5.75 -1.90 5.40
CA LEU A 39 4.92 -3.06 5.08
C LEU A 39 4.82 -4.04 6.24
N MET A 40 5.94 -4.43 6.86
CA MET A 40 5.93 -5.34 8.00
C MET A 40 5.10 -4.81 9.17
N ARG A 41 5.13 -3.49 9.40
CA ARG A 41 4.28 -2.85 10.41
C ARG A 41 2.79 -2.93 10.07
N LEU A 42 2.41 -2.72 8.80
CA LEU A 42 1.02 -2.87 8.36
C LEU A 42 0.53 -4.32 8.51
N LEU A 43 1.35 -5.30 8.14
CA LEU A 43 1.00 -6.71 8.25
C LEU A 43 0.91 -7.22 9.69
N SER A 44 1.59 -6.54 10.62
CA SER A 44 1.55 -6.89 12.05
C SER A 44 0.43 -6.16 12.81
N ASP A 45 -0.27 -5.23 12.17
CA ASP A 45 -1.28 -4.40 12.78
C ASP A 45 -2.67 -5.07 12.66
N PRO A 46 -3.25 -5.57 13.76
CA PRO A 46 -4.54 -6.27 13.71
C PRO A 46 -5.72 -5.36 13.35
N GLU A 47 -5.56 -4.02 13.42
CA GLU A 47 -6.61 -3.08 13.01
C GLU A 47 -6.68 -2.94 11.47
N VAL A 48 -5.64 -3.37 10.75
CA VAL A 48 -5.60 -3.34 9.30
C VAL A 48 -6.37 -4.53 8.73
N THR A 49 -7.58 -4.27 8.25
CA THR A 49 -8.46 -5.32 7.70
C THR A 49 -8.25 -5.55 6.20
N THR A 50 -7.80 -4.53 5.47
CA THR A 50 -7.64 -4.59 4.00
C THR A 50 -6.41 -3.79 3.58
N ILE A 51 -5.58 -4.38 2.73
CA ILE A 51 -4.42 -3.72 2.12
C ILE A 51 -4.62 -3.72 0.62
N ILE A 52 -4.67 -2.53 0.02
CA ILE A 52 -4.76 -2.34 -1.42
C ILE A 52 -3.35 -2.06 -1.95
N VAL A 53 -2.93 -2.82 -2.96
CA VAL A 53 -1.63 -2.68 -3.63
C VAL A 53 -1.82 -2.60 -5.14
N GLU A 54 -0.93 -1.89 -5.84
CA GLU A 54 -1.01 -1.73 -7.30
C GLU A 54 -0.71 -3.04 -8.04
N HIS A 55 0.25 -3.82 -7.54
CA HIS A 55 0.64 -5.11 -8.10
C HIS A 55 0.91 -6.14 -7.01
N ARG A 56 0.65 -7.43 -7.31
CA ARG A 56 0.78 -8.53 -6.35
C ARG A 56 2.21 -8.71 -5.83
N ASP A 57 3.22 -8.45 -6.66
CA ASP A 57 4.65 -8.51 -6.30
C ASP A 57 5.06 -7.44 -5.27
N ARG A 58 4.22 -6.42 -5.00
CA ARG A 58 4.45 -5.46 -3.90
C ARG A 58 4.38 -6.10 -2.52
N LEU A 59 3.80 -7.31 -2.42
CA LEU A 59 3.75 -8.11 -1.20
C LEU A 59 4.74 -9.28 -1.19
N ALA A 60 5.45 -9.55 -2.29
CA ALA A 60 6.39 -10.66 -2.43
C ALA A 60 7.76 -10.32 -1.87
#